data_AF-A0A7U2NQ03-F1
#
_entry.id   AF-A0A7U2NQ03-F1
#
_cell.length_a   1.000
_cell.length_b   1.000
_cell.length_c   1.000
_cell.angle_alpha   90.00
_cell.angle_beta   90.00
_cell.angle_gamma   90.00
#
_symmetry.space_group_name_H-M   'P 1'
#
loop_
_entity.id
_entity.type
_entity.pdbx_description
1 polymer ?
#
loop_
_entity_poly.entity_id
_entity_poly.type
_entity_poly.pdbx_seq_one_letter_code
_entity_poly.pdbx_strand_id
1 'polypeptide(L)'
;MTGIDKADANACAIIADRIAPRTFTREARRRHDGLKLQRVEQYRKQILARLREACPTDEIANEAVTRFRDLAEHLQHTQAVAIVIGGQDVSDEDDYGLRDAWRSLLNDDAAYGGRFVRCPEQLAAEPSMLQGLFHPLLIALLAYRMGGAVNAVLTTQARQWKLPEQSQSEDGLENFHVEGNEDDVFSGHRMALLWEERDGKTRGISGTHHVFRGSEGLQSHALQTIGHLDEAEAVLPMTMIYDSKNATIMYQCSEKDAVRHGISLDFSLVAPDDEVNLLSNRSEVVHLEPTLGGLLLDFPTSRYYHYFHKLLFEDDSVHAIVRKLCCLKVSESTGSASQNEATLLRRCELYNQENTVMIPPDILHLADDVSISRGIYPSALYRSALILKARRDVHLTLGADIIPQDAIEDNRKCARKYIRNMSGVEVEKRLERYAQDLSNTFHSYGDLIPTKILQSMATTIELGAVEATANGFIDETCVLISLPSFVVALGQALNGPKAAQMESTPQIDGLDLQIYRTRCLYLFWCADWLLEYLRTAKQGFCPMEVEAVYIAYVRRNLKLMASKLLRNWVAWGMFVETISGA
;
A
#
# COMPACT_ATOMS: atom_id res chain seq x y z
N MET A 1 -33.88 34.18 30.11
CA MET A 1 -33.78 32.81 29.55
C MET A 1 -33.55 32.88 28.03
N THR A 2 -32.42 33.42 27.56
CA THR A 2 -32.22 33.66 26.10
C THR A 2 -30.77 33.47 25.60
N GLY A 3 -29.83 33.08 26.46
CA GLY A 3 -28.41 32.89 26.10
C GLY A 3 -27.93 31.43 26.13
N ILE A 4 -28.49 30.60 27.02
CA ILE A 4 -28.06 29.20 27.23
C ILE A 4 -28.63 28.30 26.12
N ASP A 5 -29.93 28.43 25.80
CA ASP A 5 -30.59 27.65 24.73
C ASP A 5 -29.98 27.85 23.32
N LYS A 6 -29.40 29.03 23.05
CA LYS A 6 -28.73 29.30 21.76
C LYS A 6 -27.33 28.69 21.69
N ALA A 7 -26.60 28.61 22.79
CA ALA A 7 -25.28 28.00 22.83
C ALA A 7 -25.38 26.48 22.64
N ASP A 8 -26.37 25.86 23.29
CA ASP A 8 -26.62 24.41 23.20
C ASP A 8 -27.15 24.02 21.82
N ALA A 9 -28.06 24.81 21.22
CA ALA A 9 -28.52 24.52 19.85
C ALA A 9 -27.40 24.64 18.81
N ASN A 10 -26.50 25.60 18.97
CA ASN A 10 -25.37 25.81 18.05
C ASN A 10 -24.29 24.71 18.23
N ALA A 11 -24.07 24.24 19.46
CA ALA A 11 -23.20 23.11 19.75
C ALA A 11 -23.76 21.80 19.17
N CYS A 12 -25.06 21.54 19.32
CA CYS A 12 -25.72 20.37 18.73
C CYS A 12 -25.61 20.35 17.20
N ALA A 13 -25.82 21.49 16.53
CA ALA A 13 -25.64 21.61 15.08
C ALA A 13 -24.18 21.36 14.64
N ILE A 14 -23.22 21.90 15.40
CA ILE A 14 -21.79 21.70 15.20
C ILE A 14 -21.39 20.22 15.34
N ILE A 15 -21.90 19.53 16.37
CA ILE A 15 -21.61 18.12 16.62
C ILE A 15 -22.19 17.26 15.49
N ALA A 16 -23.44 17.53 15.13
CA ALA A 16 -24.16 16.83 14.06
C ALA A 16 -23.47 16.92 12.69
N ASP A 17 -22.83 18.05 12.37
CA ASP A 17 -22.10 18.27 11.10
C ASP A 17 -20.70 17.65 11.07
N ARG A 18 -20.19 17.15 12.21
CA ARG A 18 -18.80 16.70 12.35
C ARG A 18 -18.67 15.21 12.63
N ILE A 19 -19.57 14.66 13.43
CA ILE A 19 -19.53 13.27 13.88
C ILE A 19 -20.02 12.32 12.77
N ALA A 20 -19.22 11.28 12.52
CA ALA A 20 -19.58 10.20 11.62
C ALA A 20 -20.53 9.19 12.31
N PRO A 21 -21.39 8.48 11.57
CA PRO A 21 -22.28 7.47 12.14
C PRO A 21 -21.52 6.34 12.82
N ARG A 22 -22.09 5.80 13.90
CA ARG A 22 -21.49 4.71 14.69
C ARG A 22 -21.22 3.45 13.87
N THR A 23 -22.07 3.16 12.89
CA THR A 23 -21.92 2.03 11.97
C THR A 23 -20.63 2.08 11.14
N PHE A 24 -20.04 3.27 10.96
CA PHE A 24 -18.76 3.45 10.27
C PHE A 24 -17.58 3.46 11.26
N THR A 25 -17.75 4.06 12.43
CA THR A 25 -16.64 4.30 13.36
C THR A 25 -16.43 3.17 14.39
N ARG A 26 -17.47 2.42 14.74
CA ARG A 26 -17.43 1.39 15.79
C ARG A 26 -17.43 -0.03 15.27
N GLU A 27 -18.05 -0.25 14.12
CA GLU A 27 -18.18 -1.58 13.54
C GLU A 27 -17.07 -1.82 12.53
N ALA A 28 -16.40 -2.97 12.65
CA ALA A 28 -15.41 -3.43 11.70
C ALA A 28 -16.11 -3.88 10.41
N ARG A 29 -16.44 -2.91 9.55
CA ARG A 29 -17.04 -3.16 8.24
C ARG A 29 -16.05 -2.82 7.14
N ARG A 30 -16.16 -3.53 6.00
CA ARG A 30 -15.40 -3.15 4.81
C ARG A 30 -15.78 -1.72 4.43
N ARG A 31 -14.77 -0.88 4.22
CA ARG A 31 -14.99 0.50 3.77
C ARG A 31 -15.56 0.45 2.36
N HIS A 32 -16.74 1.01 2.19
CA HIS A 32 -17.21 1.39 0.86
C HIS A 32 -16.49 2.67 0.46
N ASP A 33 -15.24 2.55 0.01
CA ASP A 33 -14.55 3.63 -0.71
C ASP A 33 -15.19 3.77 -2.10
N GLY A 34 -16.39 4.35 -2.12
CA GLY A 34 -17.34 4.23 -3.22
C GLY A 34 -16.90 4.78 -4.58
N LEU A 35 -15.70 5.34 -4.74
CA LEU A 35 -15.18 5.79 -6.05
C LEU A 35 -13.89 5.07 -6.45
N LYS A 36 -12.87 4.98 -5.57
CA LYS A 36 -11.66 4.19 -5.88
C LYS A 36 -11.93 2.69 -5.81
N LEU A 37 -12.60 2.23 -4.75
CA LEU A 37 -13.02 0.83 -4.63
C LEU A 37 -14.11 0.50 -5.65
N GLN A 38 -15.01 1.43 -5.98
CA GLN A 38 -15.97 1.21 -7.08
C GLN A 38 -15.26 1.11 -8.43
N ARG A 39 -14.24 1.93 -8.73
CA ARG A 39 -13.44 1.81 -9.96
C ARG A 39 -12.67 0.49 -9.99
N VAL A 40 -12.02 0.10 -8.90
CA VAL A 40 -11.30 -1.18 -8.79
C VAL A 40 -12.27 -2.36 -8.88
N GLU A 41 -13.41 -2.32 -8.21
CA GLU A 41 -14.44 -3.36 -8.29
C GLU A 41 -15.10 -3.39 -9.66
N GLN A 42 -15.35 -2.25 -10.29
CA GLN A 42 -15.87 -2.15 -11.65
C GLN A 42 -14.85 -2.73 -12.65
N TYR A 43 -13.57 -2.43 -12.46
CA TYR A 43 -12.48 -2.98 -13.25
C TYR A 43 -12.38 -4.51 -13.09
N ARG A 44 -12.41 -5.00 -11.85
CA ARG A 44 -12.46 -6.43 -11.55
C ARG A 44 -13.69 -7.10 -12.16
N LYS A 45 -14.86 -6.47 -12.07
CA LYS A 45 -16.09 -6.96 -12.72
C LYS A 45 -15.95 -7.00 -14.24
N GLN A 46 -15.30 -6.02 -14.86
CA GLN A 46 -15.05 -5.99 -16.31
C GLN A 46 -14.15 -7.15 -16.74
N ILE A 47 -13.05 -7.43 -16.04
CA ILE A 47 -12.19 -8.58 -16.33
C ILE A 47 -12.99 -9.88 -16.26
N LEU A 48 -13.75 -10.10 -15.17
CA LEU A 48 -14.54 -11.32 -15.00
C LEU A 48 -15.67 -11.44 -16.04
N ALA A 49 -16.27 -10.33 -16.46
CA ALA A 49 -17.28 -10.31 -17.52
C ALA A 49 -16.68 -10.70 -18.88
N ARG A 50 -15.50 -10.14 -19.23
CA ARG A 50 -14.80 -10.50 -20.48
C ARG A 50 -14.37 -11.96 -20.51
N LEU A 51 -13.88 -12.50 -19.40
CA LEU A 51 -13.56 -13.93 -19.30
C LEU A 51 -14.80 -14.81 -19.51
N ARG A 52 -15.94 -14.42 -18.95
CA ARG A 52 -17.20 -15.13 -19.13
C ARG A 52 -17.68 -15.08 -20.58
N GLU A 53 -17.62 -13.91 -21.22
CA GLU A 53 -18.04 -13.70 -22.62
C GLU A 53 -17.23 -14.53 -23.63
N ALA A 54 -15.94 -14.78 -23.35
CA ALA A 54 -15.07 -15.53 -24.26
C ALA A 54 -15.20 -17.05 -24.14
N CYS A 55 -15.97 -17.56 -23.18
CA CYS A 55 -16.16 -18.99 -23.00
C CYS A 55 -17.33 -19.50 -23.86
N PRO A 56 -17.20 -20.68 -24.49
CA PRO A 56 -18.22 -21.20 -25.41
C PRO A 56 -19.49 -21.69 -24.72
N THR A 57 -19.42 -22.03 -23.43
CA THR A 57 -20.56 -22.50 -22.62
C THR A 57 -20.53 -21.90 -21.22
N ASP A 58 -21.70 -21.76 -20.60
CA ASP A 58 -21.83 -21.22 -19.23
C ASP A 58 -21.07 -22.06 -18.19
N GLU A 59 -20.95 -23.37 -18.39
CA GLU A 59 -20.22 -24.27 -17.50
C GLU A 59 -18.71 -23.94 -17.51
N ILE A 60 -18.10 -23.88 -18.70
CA ILE A 60 -16.68 -23.51 -18.87
C ILE A 60 -16.44 -22.09 -18.38
N ALA A 61 -17.39 -21.19 -18.64
CA ALA A 61 -17.31 -19.81 -18.19
C ALA A 61 -17.28 -19.67 -16.67
N ASN A 62 -18.16 -20.40 -15.98
CA ASN A 62 -18.23 -20.40 -14.52
C ASN A 62 -16.98 -21.04 -13.91
N GLU A 63 -16.48 -22.12 -14.50
CA GLU A 63 -15.24 -22.77 -14.06
C GLU A 63 -14.03 -21.86 -14.22
N ALA A 64 -13.82 -21.26 -15.40
CA ALA A 64 -12.72 -20.35 -15.67
C ALA A 64 -12.74 -19.11 -14.75
N VAL A 65 -13.92 -18.50 -14.57
CA VAL A 65 -14.10 -17.35 -13.65
C VAL A 65 -13.82 -17.73 -12.21
N THR A 66 -14.22 -18.93 -11.79
CA THR A 66 -13.98 -19.42 -10.43
C THR A 66 -12.48 -19.65 -10.21
N ARG A 67 -11.82 -20.38 -11.10
CA ARG A 67 -10.36 -20.62 -11.03
C ARG A 67 -9.54 -19.33 -11.08
N PHE A 68 -9.93 -18.37 -11.91
CA PHE A 68 -9.27 -17.06 -11.96
C PHE A 68 -9.42 -16.32 -10.62
N ARG A 69 -10.62 -16.33 -10.03
CA ARG A 69 -10.87 -15.72 -8.73
C ARG A 69 -10.06 -16.40 -7.63
N ASP A 70 -10.01 -17.73 -7.64
CA ASP A 70 -9.26 -18.51 -6.67
C ASP A 70 -7.77 -18.18 -6.74
N LEU A 71 -7.19 -18.07 -7.95
CA LEU A 71 -5.80 -17.62 -8.14
C LEU A 71 -5.56 -16.19 -7.65
N ALA A 72 -6.49 -15.27 -7.93
CA ALA A 72 -6.39 -13.88 -7.51
C ALA A 72 -6.51 -13.74 -5.98
N GLU A 73 -7.44 -14.48 -5.37
CA GLU A 73 -7.59 -14.56 -3.92
C GLU A 73 -6.37 -15.19 -3.29
N HIS A 74 -5.85 -16.25 -3.88
CA HIS A 74 -4.66 -16.93 -3.41
C HIS A 74 -3.46 -15.97 -3.37
N LEU A 75 -3.16 -15.29 -4.47
CA LEU A 75 -2.15 -14.24 -4.54
C LEU A 75 -2.37 -13.14 -3.48
N GLN A 76 -3.62 -12.77 -3.22
CA GLN A 76 -3.96 -11.77 -2.20
C GLN A 76 -3.67 -12.27 -0.77
N HIS A 77 -3.90 -13.55 -0.46
CA HIS A 77 -3.73 -14.11 0.88
C HIS A 77 -2.26 -14.43 1.17
N THR A 78 -1.59 -15.11 0.24
CA THR A 78 -0.24 -15.63 0.44
C THR A 78 0.85 -14.65 0.01
N GLN A 79 0.47 -13.54 -0.64
CA GLN A 79 1.37 -12.55 -1.25
C GLN A 79 2.22 -13.09 -2.41
N ALA A 80 2.02 -14.34 -2.83
CA ALA A 80 2.72 -14.94 -3.94
C ALA A 80 1.89 -16.03 -4.62
N VAL A 81 2.02 -16.18 -5.93
CA VAL A 81 1.49 -17.32 -6.69
C VAL A 81 2.50 -17.71 -7.75
N ALA A 82 2.64 -19.01 -7.99
CA ALA A 82 3.45 -19.49 -9.10
C ALA A 82 2.61 -20.27 -10.10
N ILE A 83 2.90 -20.03 -11.37
CA ILE A 83 2.18 -20.57 -12.52
C ILE A 83 3.25 -21.02 -13.51
N VAL A 84 3.21 -22.30 -13.88
CA VAL A 84 4.05 -22.82 -14.95
C VAL A 84 3.44 -22.39 -16.27
N ILE A 85 4.11 -21.51 -17.01
CA ILE A 85 3.67 -21.06 -18.33
C ILE A 85 4.57 -21.73 -19.38
N GLY A 86 4.00 -22.64 -20.17
CA GLY A 86 4.72 -23.31 -21.25
C GLY A 86 3.77 -24.03 -22.21
N GLY A 87 4.17 -24.10 -23.48
CA GLY A 87 3.50 -24.87 -24.54
C GLY A 87 3.79 -26.36 -24.41
N GLN A 88 2.88 -27.20 -24.89
CA GLN A 88 3.07 -28.66 -24.93
C GLN A 88 4.20 -29.12 -25.87
N ASP A 89 4.82 -28.19 -26.61
CA ASP A 89 5.89 -28.44 -27.59
C ASP A 89 7.07 -27.50 -27.30
N VAL A 90 7.89 -27.80 -26.28
CA VAL A 90 9.23 -27.19 -26.16
C VAL A 90 10.16 -28.05 -27.01
N SER A 91 10.59 -27.49 -28.14
CA SER A 91 11.59 -28.13 -28.99
C SER A 91 12.98 -27.97 -28.37
N ASP A 92 13.94 -28.83 -28.73
CA ASP A 92 15.33 -28.68 -28.28
C ASP A 92 15.96 -27.32 -28.72
N GLU A 93 15.34 -26.59 -29.66
CA GLU A 93 15.78 -25.24 -30.07
C GLU A 93 15.39 -24.14 -29.06
N ASP A 94 14.34 -24.34 -28.26
CA ASP A 94 13.87 -23.37 -27.25
C ASP A 94 14.78 -23.33 -25.99
N ASP A 95 15.61 -24.37 -25.78
CA ASP A 95 16.60 -24.47 -24.69
C ASP A 95 17.71 -23.40 -24.81
N TYR A 96 17.99 -22.95 -26.05
CA TYR A 96 19.02 -21.94 -26.32
C TYR A 96 18.53 -20.50 -26.04
N GLY A 97 17.27 -20.18 -26.33
CA GLY A 97 16.74 -18.80 -26.23
C GLY A 97 16.75 -18.22 -24.82
N LEU A 98 16.31 -18.99 -23.81
CA LEU A 98 16.30 -18.52 -22.40
C LEU A 98 17.71 -18.26 -21.86
N ARG A 99 18.66 -19.12 -22.23
CA ARG A 99 20.06 -19.00 -21.81
C ARG A 99 20.75 -17.83 -22.47
N ASP A 100 20.52 -17.63 -23.76
CA ASP A 100 21.12 -16.54 -24.50
C ASP A 100 20.51 -15.19 -24.09
N ALA A 101 19.20 -15.14 -23.80
CA ALA A 101 18.56 -13.99 -23.18
C ALA A 101 19.17 -13.64 -21.81
N TRP A 102 19.32 -14.63 -20.94
CA TRP A 102 19.92 -14.45 -19.62
C TRP A 102 21.39 -14.02 -19.71
N ARG A 103 22.19 -14.62 -20.60
CA ARG A 103 23.59 -14.23 -20.85
C ARG A 103 23.69 -12.84 -21.44
N SER A 104 22.83 -12.48 -22.40
CA SER A 104 22.81 -11.14 -22.99
C SER A 104 22.54 -10.05 -21.96
N LEU A 105 21.83 -10.36 -20.87
CA LEU A 105 21.58 -9.44 -19.77
C LEU A 105 22.80 -9.31 -18.82
N LEU A 106 23.73 -10.26 -18.85
CA LEU A 106 24.95 -10.24 -18.03
C LEU A 106 26.12 -9.71 -18.85
N ASN A 107 26.45 -8.44 -18.69
CA ASN A 107 27.74 -7.93 -19.18
C ASN A 107 28.90 -8.70 -18.51
N ASP A 108 29.87 -9.13 -19.33
CA ASP A 108 30.98 -10.10 -19.15
C ASP A 108 31.85 -10.06 -17.85
N ASP A 109 31.58 -9.22 -16.85
CA ASP A 109 32.50 -8.99 -15.70
C ASP A 109 31.84 -9.15 -14.32
N ALA A 110 31.11 -10.25 -14.05
CA ALA A 110 30.36 -10.40 -12.81
C ALA A 110 30.41 -11.78 -12.15
N ALA A 111 31.32 -11.97 -11.19
CA ALA A 111 31.20 -13.05 -10.22
C ALA A 111 29.98 -12.84 -9.30
N TYR A 112 29.24 -13.94 -9.03
CA TYR A 112 28.29 -14.21 -7.95
C TYR A 112 27.65 -13.02 -7.20
N GLY A 113 26.31 -12.95 -7.27
CA GLY A 113 25.48 -12.09 -6.41
C GLY A 113 24.93 -10.86 -7.13
N GLY A 114 23.64 -10.93 -7.48
CA GLY A 114 22.71 -9.86 -7.88
C GLY A 114 23.26 -8.65 -8.66
N ARG A 115 22.90 -8.52 -9.94
CA ARG A 115 23.07 -7.27 -10.69
C ARG A 115 21.78 -6.76 -11.31
N PHE A 116 21.64 -5.44 -11.29
CA PHE A 116 20.64 -4.65 -12.00
C PHE A 116 21.02 -4.56 -13.47
N VAL A 117 20.08 -4.86 -14.37
CA VAL A 117 20.29 -4.74 -15.82
C VAL A 117 19.34 -3.67 -16.36
N ARG A 118 19.92 -2.60 -16.90
CA ARG A 118 19.21 -1.56 -17.62
C ARG A 118 19.25 -1.91 -19.11
N CYS A 119 18.18 -2.50 -19.65
CA CYS A 119 17.69 -2.32 -21.04
C CYS A 119 16.53 -3.30 -21.36
N PRO A 120 15.26 -2.84 -21.43
CA PRO A 120 14.12 -3.65 -21.87
C PRO A 120 14.16 -4.05 -23.35
N GLU A 121 14.87 -3.28 -24.17
CA GLU A 121 14.96 -3.47 -25.63
C GLU A 121 15.54 -4.84 -26.01
N GLN A 122 16.42 -5.40 -25.17
CA GLN A 122 17.00 -6.74 -25.37
C GLN A 122 16.02 -7.86 -24.99
N LEU A 123 15.11 -7.63 -24.05
CA LEU A 123 14.07 -8.58 -23.68
C LEU A 123 12.99 -8.73 -24.76
N ALA A 124 12.71 -7.65 -25.49
CA ALA A 124 11.76 -7.64 -26.60
C ALA A 124 12.21 -8.49 -27.80
N ALA A 125 13.49 -8.88 -27.87
CA ALA A 125 14.05 -9.67 -28.97
C ALA A 125 13.82 -11.19 -28.83
N GLU A 126 13.42 -11.68 -27.66
CA GLU A 126 13.37 -13.12 -27.34
C GLU A 126 11.91 -13.60 -27.09
N PRO A 127 11.27 -14.27 -28.07
CA PRO A 127 9.85 -14.64 -27.99
C PRO A 127 9.50 -15.58 -26.82
N SER A 128 10.40 -16.50 -26.46
CA SER A 128 10.21 -17.47 -25.37
C SER A 128 10.15 -16.79 -23.99
N MET A 129 10.98 -15.77 -23.79
CA MET A 129 10.96 -14.88 -22.63
C MET A 129 9.65 -14.10 -22.53
N LEU A 130 9.21 -13.54 -23.67
CA LEU A 130 7.96 -12.78 -23.72
C LEU A 130 6.75 -13.65 -23.36
N GLN A 131 6.75 -14.90 -23.81
CA GLN A 131 5.67 -15.83 -23.51
C GLN A 131 5.65 -16.22 -22.02
N GLY A 132 6.80 -16.43 -21.39
CA GLY A 132 6.91 -16.81 -19.98
C GLY A 132 6.58 -15.67 -19.00
N LEU A 133 6.99 -14.43 -19.29
CA LEU A 133 6.81 -13.27 -18.41
C LEU A 133 5.54 -12.46 -18.72
N PHE A 134 5.12 -12.40 -19.98
CA PHE A 134 4.00 -11.56 -20.42
C PHE A 134 2.78 -12.35 -20.89
N HIS A 135 2.64 -13.59 -20.42
CA HIS A 135 1.43 -14.37 -20.68
C HIS A 135 0.19 -13.58 -20.19
N PRO A 136 -0.87 -13.45 -21.01
CA PRO A 136 -2.04 -12.63 -20.70
C PRO A 136 -2.70 -12.95 -19.33
N LEU A 137 -2.68 -14.22 -18.90
CA LEU A 137 -3.16 -14.62 -17.56
C LEU A 137 -2.38 -13.92 -16.42
N LEU A 138 -1.06 -13.85 -16.52
CA LEU A 138 -0.22 -13.21 -15.50
C LEU A 138 -0.50 -11.71 -15.43
N ILE A 139 -0.59 -11.07 -16.60
CA ILE A 139 -0.91 -9.65 -16.74
C ILE A 139 -2.32 -9.36 -16.19
N ALA A 140 -3.30 -10.21 -16.51
CA ALA A 140 -4.66 -10.09 -16.01
C ALA A 140 -4.72 -10.25 -14.48
N LEU A 141 -3.97 -11.19 -13.89
CA LEU A 141 -3.91 -11.38 -12.44
C LEU A 141 -3.33 -10.15 -11.73
N LEU A 142 -2.25 -9.58 -12.26
CA LEU A 142 -1.66 -8.35 -11.72
C LEU A 142 -2.56 -7.14 -11.88
N ALA A 143 -3.11 -6.93 -13.07
CA ALA A 143 -4.05 -5.85 -13.33
C ALA A 143 -5.30 -5.96 -12.43
N TYR A 144 -5.82 -7.18 -12.23
CA TYR A 144 -6.93 -7.46 -11.32
C TYR A 144 -6.57 -7.15 -9.86
N ARG A 145 -5.36 -7.54 -9.44
CA ARG A 145 -4.83 -7.29 -8.08
C ARG A 145 -4.66 -5.81 -7.82
N MET A 146 -3.99 -5.10 -8.73
CA MET A 146 -3.62 -3.68 -8.64
C MET A 146 -4.78 -2.75 -8.99
N GLY A 147 -5.80 -3.23 -9.72
CA GLY A 147 -7.03 -2.51 -10.00
C GLY A 147 -6.96 -1.57 -11.21
N GLY A 148 -6.12 -1.86 -12.20
CA GLY A 148 -5.99 -1.06 -13.41
C GLY A 148 -4.86 -1.54 -14.33
N ALA A 149 -4.56 -0.76 -15.36
CA ALA A 149 -3.45 -1.04 -16.28
C ALA A 149 -2.11 -1.03 -15.53
N VAL A 150 -1.23 -1.96 -15.90
CA VAL A 150 0.09 -2.13 -15.30
C VAL A 150 1.17 -1.92 -16.36
N ASN A 151 2.35 -1.49 -15.94
CA ASN A 151 3.55 -1.40 -16.78
C ASN A 151 4.74 -2.03 -16.05
N ALA A 152 5.65 -2.67 -16.80
CA ALA A 152 6.92 -3.06 -16.22
C ALA A 152 7.72 -1.78 -15.94
N VAL A 153 8.11 -1.59 -14.69
CA VAL A 153 9.13 -0.61 -14.35
C VAL A 153 10.40 -1.06 -15.06
N LEU A 154 11.24 -0.12 -15.52
CA LEU A 154 12.49 -0.39 -16.26
C LEU A 154 13.57 -1.07 -15.37
N THR A 155 13.17 -2.00 -14.50
CA THR A 155 13.98 -2.74 -13.53
C THR A 155 13.96 -4.22 -13.86
N THR A 156 14.87 -4.63 -14.75
CA THR A 156 15.15 -6.04 -15.00
C THR A 156 16.27 -6.51 -14.08
N GLN A 157 16.06 -7.64 -13.40
CA GLN A 157 17.11 -8.29 -12.61
C GLN A 157 17.35 -9.70 -13.13
N ALA A 158 18.62 -10.03 -13.40
CA ALA A 158 19.05 -11.38 -13.71
C ALA A 158 19.78 -11.95 -12.48
N ARG A 159 19.39 -13.15 -12.06
CA ARG A 159 19.91 -13.81 -10.86
C ARG A 159 20.37 -15.23 -11.21
N GLN A 160 21.45 -15.65 -10.55
CA GLN A 160 21.94 -17.02 -10.55
C GLN A 160 22.30 -17.40 -9.12
N TRP A 161 22.00 -18.64 -8.75
CA TRP A 161 22.35 -19.21 -7.47
C TRP A 161 22.59 -20.72 -7.61
N LYS A 162 23.64 -21.22 -6.95
CA LYS A 162 23.95 -22.65 -6.84
C LYS A 162 24.16 -22.98 -5.37
N LEU A 163 23.74 -24.17 -4.95
CA LEU A 163 24.02 -24.65 -3.60
C LEU A 163 25.55 -24.72 -3.36
N PRO A 164 26.08 -24.17 -2.24
CA PRO A 164 27.52 -24.23 -1.94
C PRO A 164 28.04 -25.66 -1.78
N GLU A 165 29.21 -25.96 -2.34
CA GLU A 165 29.85 -27.29 -2.29
C GLU A 165 30.36 -27.67 -0.89
N GLN A 166 30.64 -26.67 -0.04
CA GLN A 166 31.10 -26.85 1.34
C GLN A 166 30.12 -26.19 2.32
N SER A 167 28.98 -26.82 2.56
CA SER A 167 28.07 -26.43 3.64
C SER A 167 28.68 -26.79 4.99
N GLN A 168 29.37 -25.83 5.63
CA GLN A 168 30.03 -26.04 6.93
C GLN A 168 29.04 -26.09 8.12
N SER A 169 27.74 -25.84 7.89
CA SER A 169 26.67 -26.00 8.90
C SER A 169 25.34 -26.39 8.25
N GLU A 170 24.57 -27.27 8.90
CA GLU A 170 23.22 -27.67 8.47
C GLU A 170 22.23 -26.48 8.53
N ASP A 171 22.50 -25.47 9.38
CA ASP A 171 21.65 -24.29 9.61
C ASP A 171 22.13 -23.01 8.88
N GLY A 172 23.12 -23.09 8.00
CA GLY A 172 23.69 -21.91 7.34
C GLY A 172 22.73 -21.27 6.33
N LEU A 173 22.43 -19.97 6.48
CA LEU A 173 21.65 -19.17 5.52
C LEU A 173 22.18 -19.25 4.07
N GLU A 174 23.47 -19.59 3.90
CA GLU A 174 24.13 -19.79 2.60
C GLU A 174 23.59 -21.01 1.82
N ASN A 175 22.90 -21.94 2.49
CA ASN A 175 22.27 -23.11 1.89
C ASN A 175 20.94 -22.78 1.17
N PHE A 176 20.44 -21.55 1.31
CA PHE A 176 19.16 -21.12 0.76
C PHE A 176 19.34 -19.90 -0.14
N HIS A 177 18.50 -19.79 -1.15
CA HIS A 177 18.35 -18.54 -1.90
C HIS A 177 17.17 -17.76 -1.33
N VAL A 178 17.38 -16.49 -0.96
CA VAL A 178 16.34 -15.63 -0.37
C VAL A 178 16.13 -14.40 -1.24
N GLU A 179 14.86 -14.08 -1.52
CA GLU A 179 14.46 -12.88 -2.26
C GLU A 179 13.19 -12.22 -1.69
N GLY A 180 13.01 -10.91 -1.95
CA GLY A 180 11.90 -10.13 -1.41
C GLY A 180 12.20 -9.47 -0.06
N ASN A 181 11.20 -8.79 0.50
CA ASN A 181 11.35 -7.81 1.59
C ASN A 181 12.38 -6.71 1.26
N GLU A 182 12.31 -6.21 0.03
CA GLU A 182 13.19 -5.16 -0.47
C GLU A 182 12.56 -3.78 -0.17
N ASP A 183 13.33 -2.86 0.41
CA ASP A 183 12.89 -1.48 0.73
C ASP A 183 13.19 -0.50 -0.43
N ASP A 184 13.16 -0.99 -1.68
CA ASP A 184 13.41 -0.15 -2.86
C ASP A 184 12.16 0.64 -3.27
N VAL A 185 12.34 1.87 -3.78
CA VAL A 185 11.28 2.76 -4.26
C VAL A 185 10.51 2.13 -5.44
N PHE A 186 11.14 1.23 -6.18
CA PHE A 186 10.53 0.48 -7.28
C PHE A 186 9.99 -0.91 -6.88
N SER A 187 10.10 -1.28 -5.59
CA SER A 187 9.57 -2.55 -5.07
C SER A 187 8.05 -2.47 -4.87
N GLY A 188 7.35 -3.55 -5.22
CA GLY A 188 5.90 -3.57 -5.28
C GLY A 188 5.38 -4.95 -5.68
N HIS A 189 4.95 -5.12 -6.92
CA HIS A 189 4.58 -6.43 -7.45
C HIS A 189 5.63 -6.87 -8.46
N ARG A 190 6.29 -8.00 -8.22
CA ARG A 190 7.35 -8.55 -9.07
C ARG A 190 6.86 -9.82 -9.76
N MET A 191 7.24 -9.97 -11.03
CA MET A 191 7.19 -11.25 -11.73
C MET A 191 8.59 -11.77 -11.93
N ALA A 192 8.82 -13.04 -11.60
CA ALA A 192 10.08 -13.72 -11.80
C ALA A 192 9.87 -14.99 -12.62
N LEU A 193 10.56 -15.11 -13.76
CA LEU A 193 10.68 -16.35 -14.52
C LEU A 193 11.90 -17.11 -13.99
N LEU A 194 11.69 -18.36 -13.59
CA LEU A 194 12.64 -19.19 -12.86
C LEU A 194 12.85 -20.54 -13.55
N TRP A 195 14.10 -20.97 -13.63
CA TRP A 195 14.47 -22.29 -14.15
C TRP A 195 15.76 -22.78 -13.51
N GLU A 196 16.12 -24.03 -13.79
CA GLU A 196 17.39 -24.61 -13.39
C GLU A 196 18.19 -25.07 -14.60
N GLU A 197 19.50 -25.03 -14.47
CA GLU A 197 20.44 -25.70 -15.36
C GLU A 197 20.96 -26.97 -14.69
N ARG A 198 20.78 -28.09 -15.37
CA ARG A 198 21.21 -29.43 -14.95
C ARG A 198 21.81 -30.16 -16.14
N ASP A 199 23.05 -30.65 -15.99
CA ASP A 199 23.82 -31.28 -17.07
C ASP A 199 23.88 -30.45 -18.37
N GLY A 200 23.94 -29.13 -18.24
CA GLY A 200 23.96 -28.23 -19.40
C GLY A 200 22.65 -28.13 -20.17
N LYS A 201 21.51 -28.55 -19.58
CA LYS A 201 20.15 -28.37 -20.14
C LYS A 201 19.27 -27.52 -19.23
N THR A 202 18.36 -26.75 -19.81
CA THR A 202 17.33 -26.00 -19.06
C THR A 202 16.23 -26.94 -18.59
N ARG A 203 15.84 -26.82 -17.32
CA ARG A 203 14.82 -27.61 -16.65
C ARG A 203 13.97 -26.74 -15.73
N GLY A 204 12.81 -27.26 -15.32
CA GLY A 204 12.04 -26.69 -14.23
C GLY A 204 12.78 -26.76 -12.88
N ILE A 205 12.23 -26.03 -11.90
CA ILE A 205 12.80 -25.85 -10.57
C ILE A 205 12.64 -27.08 -9.65
N SER A 206 13.68 -27.86 -9.41
CA SER A 206 13.62 -29.07 -8.56
C SER A 206 13.27 -28.83 -7.08
N GLY A 207 13.50 -27.61 -6.59
CA GLY A 207 13.33 -27.24 -5.19
C GLY A 207 11.96 -26.66 -4.85
N THR A 208 11.87 -26.19 -3.60
CA THR A 208 10.64 -25.67 -3.01
C THR A 208 10.83 -24.21 -2.60
N HIS A 209 9.89 -23.35 -2.98
CA HIS A 209 9.85 -21.95 -2.57
C HIS A 209 8.92 -21.80 -1.35
N HIS A 210 9.48 -21.38 -0.22
CA HIS A 210 8.73 -21.07 1.00
C HIS A 210 8.48 -19.57 1.07
N VAL A 211 7.22 -19.17 1.22
CA VAL A 211 6.80 -17.77 1.25
C VAL A 211 6.51 -17.37 2.69
N PHE A 212 7.15 -16.30 3.16
CA PHE A 212 6.99 -15.74 4.50
C PHE A 212 6.50 -14.29 4.39
N ARG A 213 5.89 -13.79 5.47
CA ARG A 213 5.49 -12.38 5.55
C ARG A 213 6.72 -11.53 5.88
N GLY A 214 6.98 -10.49 5.08
CA GLY A 214 8.22 -9.68 5.16
C GLY A 214 8.50 -9.05 6.53
N SER A 215 7.47 -8.81 7.35
CA SER A 215 7.62 -8.24 8.70
C SER A 215 7.79 -9.25 9.84
N GLU A 216 7.65 -10.55 9.58
CA GLU A 216 7.67 -11.60 10.63
C GLU A 216 8.99 -12.39 10.68
N GLY A 217 9.91 -12.14 9.74
CA GLY A 217 11.22 -12.82 9.66
C GLY A 217 11.13 -14.31 9.33
N LEU A 218 12.26 -14.93 8.97
CA LEU A 218 12.38 -16.36 8.64
C LEU A 218 12.07 -17.32 9.81
N GLN A 219 11.82 -16.79 11.02
CA GLN A 219 11.44 -17.58 12.20
C GLN A 219 9.93 -17.86 12.30
N SER A 220 9.13 -17.32 11.38
CA SER A 220 7.68 -17.56 11.27
C SER A 220 7.38 -18.83 10.46
N HIS A 221 6.19 -19.43 10.66
CA HIS A 221 5.74 -20.51 9.77
C HIS A 221 5.53 -19.97 8.35
N ALA A 222 5.99 -20.70 7.34
CA ALA A 222 5.75 -20.33 5.94
C ALA A 222 4.23 -20.15 5.69
N LEU A 223 3.85 -19.02 5.12
CA LEU A 223 2.49 -18.73 4.67
C LEU A 223 2.04 -19.75 3.63
N GLN A 224 3.00 -20.16 2.79
CA GLN A 224 2.79 -21.11 1.74
C GLN A 224 4.10 -21.75 1.32
N THR A 225 3.97 -22.99 0.85
CA THR A 225 5.01 -23.72 0.13
C THR A 225 4.59 -23.86 -1.33
N ILE A 226 5.42 -23.36 -2.24
CA ILE A 226 5.26 -23.44 -3.70
C ILE A 226 6.30 -24.42 -4.24
N GLY A 227 5.85 -25.58 -4.69
CA GLY A 227 6.69 -26.62 -5.29
C GLY A 227 6.16 -27.10 -6.63
N HIS A 228 6.81 -28.10 -7.23
CA HIS A 228 6.31 -28.72 -8.45
C HIS A 228 4.95 -29.40 -8.23
N LEU A 229 3.95 -29.02 -9.03
CA LEU A 229 2.57 -29.50 -8.94
C LEU A 229 2.26 -30.74 -9.81
N ASP A 230 3.16 -31.12 -10.73
CA ASP A 230 3.04 -32.35 -11.54
C ASP A 230 4.39 -32.79 -12.15
N GLU A 231 4.61 -34.10 -12.33
CA GLU A 231 5.81 -34.64 -13.00
C GLU A 231 5.90 -34.23 -14.49
N ALA A 232 4.76 -34.00 -15.14
CA ALA A 232 4.69 -33.55 -16.54
C ALA A 232 5.09 -32.07 -16.73
N GLU A 233 4.92 -31.24 -15.69
CA GLU A 233 5.31 -29.82 -15.67
C GLU A 233 6.72 -29.60 -15.08
N ALA A 234 7.37 -30.67 -14.59
CA ALA A 234 8.70 -30.60 -13.97
C ALA A 234 9.84 -30.18 -14.93
N VAL A 235 9.56 -30.16 -16.22
CA VAL A 235 10.52 -29.81 -17.27
C VAL A 235 10.48 -28.31 -17.61
N LEU A 236 9.37 -27.62 -17.31
CA LEU A 236 9.12 -26.27 -17.79
C LEU A 236 9.59 -25.19 -16.77
N PRO A 237 10.02 -24.01 -17.25
CA PRO A 237 10.22 -22.84 -16.41
C PRO A 237 8.96 -22.46 -15.65
N MET A 238 9.14 -21.91 -14.45
CA MET A 238 8.06 -21.45 -13.59
C MET A 238 8.04 -19.92 -13.54
N THR A 239 6.86 -19.31 -13.69
CA THR A 239 6.70 -17.87 -13.45
C THR A 239 6.03 -17.64 -12.11
N MET A 240 6.65 -16.83 -11.27
CA MET A 240 6.17 -16.50 -9.93
C MET A 240 5.81 -15.01 -9.86
N ILE A 241 4.60 -14.70 -9.41
CA ILE A 241 4.14 -13.35 -9.10
C ILE A 241 4.19 -13.19 -7.58
N TYR A 242 4.82 -12.14 -7.07
CA TYR A 242 4.86 -11.89 -5.62
C TYR A 242 4.97 -10.41 -5.27
N ASP A 243 4.49 -10.05 -4.08
CA ASP A 243 4.67 -8.72 -3.51
C ASP A 243 6.08 -8.62 -2.90
N SER A 244 7.03 -8.03 -3.64
CA SER A 244 8.44 -7.98 -3.23
C SER A 244 8.70 -7.12 -1.99
N LYS A 245 7.72 -6.29 -1.59
CA LYS A 245 7.78 -5.49 -0.37
C LYS A 245 7.24 -6.25 0.85
N ASN A 246 6.20 -7.06 0.66
CA ASN A 246 5.49 -7.71 1.76
C ASN A 246 5.75 -9.22 1.89
N ALA A 247 6.42 -9.85 0.92
CA ALA A 247 6.77 -11.26 0.91
C ALA A 247 8.28 -11.47 0.94
N THR A 248 8.72 -12.45 1.71
CA THR A 248 10.07 -13.03 1.66
C THR A 248 9.96 -14.44 1.10
N ILE A 249 10.72 -14.75 0.06
CA ILE A 249 10.70 -16.04 -0.61
C ILE A 249 12.04 -16.72 -0.37
N MET A 250 11.99 -17.91 0.20
CA MET A 250 13.15 -18.76 0.45
C MET A 250 13.07 -19.98 -0.45
N TYR A 251 14.02 -20.12 -1.36
CA TYR A 251 14.17 -21.30 -2.18
C TYR A 251 15.10 -22.32 -1.51
N GLN A 252 14.58 -23.53 -1.35
CA GLN A 252 15.29 -24.70 -0.87
C GLN A 252 15.47 -25.69 -2.02
N CYS A 253 16.71 -25.85 -2.48
CA CYS A 253 17.03 -26.74 -3.60
C CYS A 253 17.00 -28.22 -3.18
N SER A 254 16.46 -29.07 -4.06
CA SER A 254 16.44 -30.52 -3.86
C SER A 254 17.67 -31.22 -4.47
N GLU A 255 18.27 -30.62 -5.52
CA GLU A 255 19.39 -31.21 -6.28
C GLU A 255 20.67 -30.36 -6.11
N LYS A 256 21.78 -31.00 -5.72
CA LYS A 256 23.01 -30.29 -5.36
C LYS A 256 23.74 -29.67 -6.56
N ASP A 257 23.61 -30.29 -7.72
CA ASP A 257 24.30 -29.85 -8.95
C ASP A 257 23.47 -28.85 -9.77
N ALA A 258 22.23 -28.59 -9.36
CA ALA A 258 21.35 -27.65 -10.05
C ALA A 258 21.80 -26.20 -9.84
N VAL A 259 21.83 -25.44 -10.93
CA VAL A 259 22.06 -24.00 -10.91
C VAL A 259 20.73 -23.30 -11.18
N ARG A 260 20.17 -22.63 -10.17
CA ARG A 260 18.95 -21.83 -10.33
C ARG A 260 19.28 -20.54 -11.04
N HIS A 261 18.51 -20.24 -12.08
CA HIS A 261 18.53 -18.98 -12.81
C HIS A 261 17.18 -18.28 -12.66
N GLY A 262 17.18 -16.96 -12.78
CA GLY A 262 15.94 -16.19 -12.75
C GLY A 262 16.07 -14.83 -13.42
N ILE A 263 14.99 -14.42 -14.08
CA ILE A 263 14.81 -13.06 -14.60
C ILE A 263 13.56 -12.47 -13.98
N SER A 264 13.68 -11.29 -13.37
CA SER A 264 12.54 -10.63 -12.72
C SER A 264 12.32 -9.20 -13.18
N LEU A 265 11.05 -8.80 -13.19
CA LEU A 265 10.56 -7.49 -13.58
C LEU A 265 9.63 -6.96 -12.47
N ASP A 266 9.79 -5.70 -12.08
CA ASP A 266 8.84 -5.03 -11.20
C ASP A 266 7.71 -4.35 -11.99
N PHE A 267 6.51 -4.33 -11.43
CA PHE A 267 5.32 -3.75 -12.06
C PHE A 267 4.72 -2.64 -11.21
N SER A 268 4.23 -1.61 -11.91
CA SER A 268 3.56 -0.45 -11.31
C SER A 268 2.22 -0.19 -12.01
N LEU A 269 1.30 0.46 -11.29
CA LEU A 269 0.02 0.91 -11.88
C LEU A 269 0.28 2.12 -12.76
N VAL A 270 -0.24 2.12 -13.97
CA VAL A 270 -0.19 3.29 -14.86
C VAL A 270 -1.34 4.22 -14.54
N ALA A 271 -1.06 5.52 -14.45
CA ALA A 271 -2.10 6.53 -14.29
C ALA A 271 -3.06 6.52 -15.50
N PRO A 272 -4.36 6.81 -15.33
CA PRO A 272 -5.29 6.93 -16.44
C PRO A 272 -4.81 7.93 -17.50
N ASP A 273 -5.15 7.71 -18.77
CA ASP A 273 -4.68 8.53 -19.90
C ASP A 273 -4.94 10.04 -19.70
N ASP A 274 -6.06 10.41 -19.07
CA ASP A 274 -6.40 11.80 -18.76
C ASP A 274 -5.42 12.47 -17.78
N GLU A 275 -4.85 11.71 -16.85
CA GLU A 275 -3.84 12.17 -15.89
C GLU A 275 -2.45 12.24 -16.53
N VAL A 276 -2.13 11.32 -17.46
CA VAL A 276 -0.89 11.30 -18.24
C VAL A 276 -0.84 12.45 -19.25
N ASN A 277 -1.99 12.78 -19.87
CA ASN A 277 -2.12 13.88 -20.82
C ASN A 277 -1.90 15.26 -20.16
N LEU A 278 -2.17 15.41 -18.86
CA LEU A 278 -1.88 16.63 -18.11
C LEU A 278 -0.37 16.85 -17.88
N LEU A 279 0.44 15.80 -18.00
CA LEU A 279 1.89 15.81 -17.74
C LEU A 279 2.74 15.83 -19.02
N SER A 280 2.12 15.74 -20.20
CA SER A 280 2.79 15.43 -21.46
C SER A 280 2.71 16.56 -22.49
N ASN A 281 3.83 17.22 -22.79
CA ASN A 281 4.00 18.15 -23.93
C ASN A 281 4.72 17.49 -25.13
N ARG A 282 4.50 16.19 -25.39
CA ARG A 282 5.19 15.46 -26.45
C ARG A 282 4.27 15.19 -27.64
N SER A 283 4.75 15.52 -28.84
CA SER A 283 4.09 15.28 -30.12
C SER A 283 3.83 13.79 -30.35
N GLU A 284 2.64 13.46 -30.85
CA GLU A 284 2.22 12.10 -31.21
C GLU A 284 3.17 11.51 -32.25
N VAL A 285 4.00 10.54 -31.85
CA VAL A 285 4.71 9.69 -32.79
C VAL A 285 3.84 8.48 -33.08
N VAL A 286 3.44 8.34 -34.34
CA VAL A 286 2.72 7.18 -34.88
C VAL A 286 3.69 6.00 -34.91
N HIS A 287 3.53 5.05 -34.00
CA HIS A 287 4.22 3.75 -34.04
C HIS A 287 3.25 2.63 -34.42
N LEU A 288 3.80 1.55 -34.99
CA LEU A 288 3.12 0.31 -35.38
C LEU A 288 2.23 -0.25 -34.25
N GLU A 289 1.20 -1.03 -34.58
CA GLU A 289 0.35 -1.68 -33.57
C GLU A 289 1.21 -2.49 -32.58
N PRO A 290 1.25 -2.11 -31.28
CA PRO A 290 2.14 -2.76 -30.31
C PRO A 290 1.57 -4.10 -29.86
N THR A 291 2.45 -5.06 -29.53
CA THR A 291 2.06 -6.30 -28.82
C THR A 291 1.88 -6.02 -27.33
N LEU A 292 1.17 -6.88 -26.59
CA LEU A 292 0.98 -6.70 -25.13
C LEU A 292 2.33 -6.66 -24.39
N GLY A 293 3.26 -7.55 -24.73
CA GLY A 293 4.61 -7.57 -24.16
C GLY A 293 5.43 -6.33 -24.53
N GLY A 294 5.35 -5.87 -25.79
CA GLY A 294 6.01 -4.64 -26.22
C GLY A 294 5.48 -3.41 -25.47
N LEU A 295 4.16 -3.29 -25.36
CA LEU A 295 3.53 -2.20 -24.61
C LEU A 295 3.94 -2.19 -23.13
N LEU A 296 4.09 -3.36 -22.49
CA LEU A 296 4.49 -3.48 -21.10
C LEU A 296 5.96 -3.13 -20.83
N LEU A 297 6.82 -3.20 -21.85
CA LEU A 297 8.24 -2.89 -21.76
C LEU A 297 8.56 -1.44 -22.17
N ASP A 298 7.69 -0.83 -22.98
CA ASP A 298 7.83 0.56 -23.42
C ASP A 298 7.38 1.56 -22.34
N PHE A 299 7.95 2.76 -22.38
CA PHE A 299 7.52 3.84 -21.48
C PHE A 299 6.06 4.25 -21.79
N PRO A 300 5.20 4.52 -20.79
CA PRO A 300 3.81 4.83 -21.02
C PRO A 300 3.60 5.96 -22.05
N THR A 301 2.86 5.65 -23.12
CA THR A 301 2.54 6.56 -24.21
C THR A 301 1.19 7.26 -23.98
N SER A 302 0.89 8.28 -24.79
CA SER A 302 -0.47 8.81 -24.84
C SER A 302 -1.41 7.68 -25.31
N ARG A 303 -2.47 7.41 -24.54
CA ARG A 303 -3.41 6.28 -24.75
C ARG A 303 -2.91 4.90 -24.29
N TYR A 304 -1.92 4.83 -23.40
CA TYR A 304 -1.46 3.56 -22.82
C TYR A 304 -2.61 2.72 -22.27
N TYR A 305 -3.50 3.35 -21.49
CA TYR A 305 -4.63 2.64 -20.86
C TYR A 305 -5.53 2.04 -21.94
N HIS A 306 -5.81 2.77 -23.02
CA HIS A 306 -6.58 2.24 -24.14
C HIS A 306 -5.92 1.02 -24.80
N TYR A 307 -4.64 1.12 -25.19
CA TYR A 307 -3.94 0.02 -25.87
C TYR A 307 -3.79 -1.21 -24.96
N PHE A 308 -3.50 -1.00 -23.68
CA PHE A 308 -3.40 -2.08 -22.70
C PHE A 308 -4.67 -2.91 -22.65
N HIS A 309 -5.84 -2.27 -22.54
CA HIS A 309 -7.11 -2.99 -22.51
C HIS A 309 -7.50 -3.58 -23.85
N LYS A 310 -7.18 -2.91 -24.97
CA LYS A 310 -7.40 -3.47 -26.31
C LYS A 310 -6.67 -4.81 -26.44
N LEU A 311 -5.38 -4.85 -26.08
CA LEU A 311 -4.53 -6.04 -26.24
C LEU A 311 -4.81 -7.12 -25.19
N LEU A 312 -5.08 -6.75 -23.93
CA LEU A 312 -5.39 -7.72 -22.88
C LEU A 312 -6.74 -8.42 -23.11
N PHE A 313 -7.71 -7.71 -23.70
CA PHE A 313 -9.05 -8.23 -23.99
C PHE A 313 -9.27 -8.56 -25.47
N GLU A 314 -8.21 -8.65 -26.27
CA GLU A 314 -8.28 -9.18 -27.62
C GLU A 314 -8.55 -10.69 -27.57
N ASP A 315 -9.21 -11.22 -28.60
CA ASP A 315 -9.67 -12.62 -28.62
C ASP A 315 -8.51 -13.59 -28.33
N ASP A 316 -7.35 -13.42 -28.95
CA ASP A 316 -6.19 -14.29 -28.73
C ASP A 316 -5.72 -14.29 -27.27
N SER A 317 -5.67 -13.11 -26.64
CA SER A 317 -5.29 -12.96 -25.23
C SER A 317 -6.30 -13.64 -24.31
N VAL A 318 -7.60 -13.42 -24.53
CA VAL A 318 -8.63 -14.00 -23.67
C VAL A 318 -8.71 -15.52 -23.84
N HIS A 319 -8.58 -16.03 -25.06
CA HIS A 319 -8.50 -17.47 -25.32
C HIS A 319 -7.27 -18.10 -24.66
N ALA A 320 -6.12 -17.41 -24.66
CA ALA A 320 -4.93 -17.87 -23.96
C ALA A 320 -5.15 -17.93 -22.44
N ILE A 321 -5.85 -16.94 -21.86
CA ILE A 321 -6.22 -16.94 -20.44
C ILE A 321 -7.11 -18.14 -20.12
N VAL A 322 -8.23 -18.31 -20.83
CA VAL A 322 -9.20 -19.39 -20.58
C VAL A 322 -8.55 -20.76 -20.73
N ARG A 323 -7.80 -20.97 -21.83
CA ARG A 323 -7.09 -22.22 -22.08
C ARG A 323 -6.17 -22.58 -20.92
N LYS A 324 -5.40 -21.60 -20.40
CA LYS A 324 -4.49 -21.87 -19.30
C LYS A 324 -5.22 -22.13 -17.99
N LEU A 325 -6.28 -21.38 -17.68
CA LEU A 325 -7.12 -21.62 -16.49
C LEU A 325 -7.72 -23.03 -16.47
N CYS A 326 -8.18 -23.54 -17.61
CA CYS A 326 -8.72 -24.89 -17.73
C CYS A 326 -7.68 -25.99 -17.45
N CYS A 327 -6.39 -25.72 -17.69
CA CYS A 327 -5.31 -26.67 -17.44
C CYS A 327 -4.74 -26.58 -16.01
N LEU A 328 -4.99 -25.50 -15.27
CA LEU A 328 -4.44 -25.32 -13.93
C LEU A 328 -5.21 -26.13 -12.89
N LYS A 329 -4.48 -26.97 -12.14
CA LYS A 329 -4.97 -27.57 -10.89
C LYS A 329 -4.91 -26.52 -9.78
N VAL A 330 -5.96 -25.70 -9.67
CA VAL A 330 -6.07 -24.76 -8.55
C VAL A 330 -6.59 -25.54 -7.34
N SER A 331 -5.85 -25.52 -6.23
CA SER A 331 -6.34 -26.09 -4.97
C SER A 331 -7.56 -25.28 -4.52
N GLU A 332 -8.68 -25.95 -4.23
CA GLU A 332 -9.92 -25.28 -3.81
C GLU A 332 -9.66 -24.36 -2.61
N SER A 333 -9.90 -23.07 -2.81
CA SER A 333 -9.91 -22.08 -1.73
C SER A 333 -11.12 -22.33 -0.84
N THR A 334 -10.91 -22.68 0.42
CA THR A 334 -11.98 -22.69 1.45
C THR A 334 -12.43 -21.28 1.87
N GLY A 335 -12.20 -20.26 1.05
CA GLY A 335 -12.43 -18.84 1.32
C GLY A 335 -13.91 -18.44 1.31
N SER A 336 -14.68 -18.94 2.27
CA SER A 336 -16.01 -18.41 2.58
C SER A 336 -15.94 -16.92 2.94
N ALA A 337 -16.97 -16.14 2.56
CA ALA A 337 -17.15 -14.75 3.01
C ALA A 337 -17.04 -14.57 4.54
N SER A 338 -17.31 -15.64 5.32
CA SER A 338 -17.12 -15.66 6.77
C SER A 338 -15.65 -15.57 7.22
N GLN A 339 -14.70 -16.11 6.45
CA GLN A 339 -13.26 -16.03 6.77
C GLN A 339 -12.72 -14.61 6.59
N ASN A 340 -13.25 -13.89 5.60
CA ASN A 340 -12.89 -12.50 5.31
C ASN A 340 -13.32 -11.54 6.43
N GLU A 341 -14.52 -11.75 6.98
CA GLU A 341 -15.02 -10.96 8.11
C GLU A 341 -14.26 -11.29 9.41
N ALA A 342 -13.99 -12.58 9.66
CA ALA A 342 -13.14 -13.01 10.77
C ALA A 342 -11.71 -12.42 10.69
N THR A 343 -11.16 -12.28 9.48
CA THR A 343 -9.84 -11.69 9.26
C THR A 343 -9.82 -10.19 9.54
N LEU A 344 -10.88 -9.46 9.17
CA LEU A 344 -10.99 -8.01 9.46
C LEU A 344 -11.10 -7.77 10.97
N LEU A 345 -11.96 -8.52 11.66
CA LEU A 345 -12.11 -8.46 13.11
C LEU A 345 -10.78 -8.71 13.83
N ARG A 346 -10.06 -9.78 13.43
CA ARG A 346 -8.73 -10.09 13.98
C ARG A 346 -7.72 -8.96 13.76
N ARG A 347 -7.74 -8.27 12.61
CA ARG A 347 -6.87 -7.11 12.37
C ARG A 347 -7.25 -5.92 13.25
N CYS A 348 -8.54 -5.67 13.45
CA CYS A 348 -9.00 -4.63 14.36
C CYS A 348 -8.56 -4.89 15.80
N GLU A 349 -8.66 -6.13 16.26
CA GLU A 349 -8.18 -6.56 17.57
C GLU A 349 -6.67 -6.33 17.73
N LEU A 350 -5.87 -6.80 16.76
CA LEU A 350 -4.42 -6.59 16.77
C LEU A 350 -4.04 -5.10 16.77
N TYR A 351 -4.73 -4.29 15.97
CA TYR A 351 -4.50 -2.84 15.91
C TYR A 351 -4.75 -2.17 17.27
N ASN A 352 -5.83 -2.54 17.95
CA ASN A 352 -6.19 -2.01 19.26
C ASN A 352 -5.26 -2.52 20.37
N GLN A 353 -4.87 -3.79 20.32
CA GLN A 353 -3.88 -4.37 21.23
C GLN A 353 -2.52 -3.67 21.10
N GLU A 354 -2.03 -3.46 19.87
CA GLU A 354 -0.80 -2.71 19.62
C GLU A 354 -0.83 -1.30 20.23
N ASN A 355 -1.99 -0.63 20.22
CA ASN A 355 -2.14 0.69 20.83
C ASN A 355 -2.14 0.63 22.34
N THR A 356 -2.84 -0.34 22.92
CA THR A 356 -2.98 -0.51 24.37
C THR A 356 -1.65 -0.84 25.03
N VAL A 357 -0.83 -1.70 24.42
CA VAL A 357 0.49 -2.09 24.95
C VAL A 357 1.47 -0.91 25.00
N MET A 358 1.27 0.10 24.15
CA MET A 358 2.17 1.24 24.02
C MET A 358 1.74 2.46 24.85
N ILE A 359 0.71 2.32 25.69
CA ILE A 359 0.28 3.39 26.61
C ILE A 359 1.32 3.51 27.73
N PRO A 360 1.94 4.70 27.93
CA PRO A 360 2.84 4.92 29.05
C PRO A 360 2.13 4.71 30.40
N PRO A 361 2.80 4.15 31.43
CA PRO A 361 2.16 3.87 32.73
C PRO A 361 1.51 5.11 33.36
N ASP A 362 2.14 6.29 33.25
CA ASP A 362 1.61 7.54 33.80
C ASP A 362 0.33 8.00 33.10
N ILE A 363 0.11 7.60 31.84
CA ILE A 363 -1.13 7.85 31.09
C ILE A 363 -2.18 6.78 31.40
N LEU A 364 -1.76 5.52 31.56
CA LEU A 364 -2.65 4.39 31.84
C LEU A 364 -3.42 4.56 33.16
N HIS A 365 -2.79 5.20 34.16
CA HIS A 365 -3.38 5.43 35.48
C HIS A 365 -4.32 6.64 35.56
N LEU A 366 -4.53 7.38 34.46
CA LEU A 366 -5.50 8.47 34.43
C LEU A 366 -6.93 7.92 34.45
N ALA A 367 -7.61 8.05 35.58
CA ALA A 367 -8.98 7.57 35.76
C ALA A 367 -10.02 8.35 34.92
N ASP A 368 -9.79 9.66 34.73
CA ASP A 368 -10.70 10.58 34.06
C ASP A 368 -10.07 11.25 32.83
N ASP A 369 -10.90 11.81 31.94
CA ASP A 369 -10.42 12.65 30.85
C ASP A 369 -9.78 13.94 31.39
N VAL A 370 -8.74 14.42 30.71
CA VAL A 370 -8.06 15.67 31.06
C VAL A 370 -8.88 16.83 30.50
N SER A 371 -9.51 17.59 31.39
CA SER A 371 -10.33 18.74 31.00
C SER A 371 -9.46 19.92 30.58
N ILE A 372 -9.75 20.50 29.40
CA ILE A 372 -9.22 21.81 29.00
C ILE A 372 -10.27 22.84 29.41
N SER A 373 -10.21 23.30 30.67
CA SER A 373 -11.21 24.19 31.24
C SER A 373 -11.26 25.56 30.55
N ARG A 374 -12.48 26.07 30.33
CA ARG A 374 -12.73 27.45 29.87
C ARG A 374 -12.15 28.43 30.91
N GLY A 375 -11.19 29.26 30.51
CA GLY A 375 -10.74 30.42 31.28
C GLY A 375 -9.42 30.30 32.05
N ILE A 376 -8.73 29.14 32.01
CA ILE A 376 -7.35 29.07 32.50
C ILE A 376 -6.43 29.42 31.34
N TYR A 377 -6.14 30.71 31.17
CA TYR A 377 -5.39 31.19 30.01
C TYR A 377 -4.49 32.40 30.35
N PRO A 378 -3.18 32.42 30.03
CA PRO A 378 -2.24 31.31 29.81
C PRO A 378 -1.50 31.01 31.12
N SER A 379 -1.93 30.00 31.87
CA SER A 379 -1.20 29.57 33.07
C SER A 379 -0.33 28.35 32.79
N ALA A 380 0.65 28.09 33.66
CA ALA A 380 1.43 26.85 33.62
C ALA A 380 0.53 25.61 33.67
N LEU A 381 -0.57 25.67 34.44
CA LEU A 381 -1.55 24.59 34.55
C LEU A 381 -2.24 24.28 33.23
N TYR A 382 -2.57 25.31 32.43
CA TYR A 382 -3.16 25.12 31.10
C TYR A 382 -2.22 24.39 30.16
N ARG A 383 -0.92 24.76 30.15
CA ARG A 383 0.08 24.09 29.31
C ARG A 383 0.27 22.64 29.73
N SER A 384 0.39 22.36 31.03
CA SER A 384 0.51 21.00 31.55
C SER A 384 -0.72 20.15 31.20
N ALA A 385 -1.93 20.71 31.28
CA ALA A 385 -3.15 20.01 30.89
C ALA A 385 -3.19 19.69 29.38
N LEU A 386 -2.76 20.63 28.52
CA LEU A 386 -2.67 20.38 27.08
C LEU A 386 -1.68 19.26 26.74
N ILE A 387 -0.48 19.30 27.33
CA ILE A 387 0.54 18.28 27.10
C ILE A 387 0.03 16.91 27.56
N LEU A 388 -0.52 16.84 28.77
CA LEU A 388 -1.05 15.59 29.32
C LEU A 388 -2.21 15.04 28.48
N LYS A 389 -3.12 15.90 28.03
CA LYS A 389 -4.23 15.49 27.15
C LYS A 389 -3.74 15.02 25.78
N ALA A 390 -2.79 15.73 25.16
CA ALA A 390 -2.24 15.32 23.87
C ALA A 390 -1.52 13.97 23.96
N ARG A 391 -0.76 13.74 25.04
CA ARG A 391 -0.11 12.46 25.33
C ARG A 391 -1.13 11.34 25.54
N ARG A 392 -2.26 11.60 26.19
CA ARG A 392 -3.35 10.63 26.35
C ARG A 392 -4.05 10.33 25.03
N ASP A 393 -4.45 11.37 24.31
CA ASP A 393 -5.32 11.27 23.14
C ASP A 393 -4.69 10.48 21.99
N VAL A 394 -3.38 10.57 21.78
CA VAL A 394 -2.69 9.80 20.71
C VAL A 394 -2.77 8.28 20.90
N HIS A 395 -3.16 7.78 22.08
CA HIS A 395 -3.36 6.36 22.31
C HIS A 395 -4.82 5.91 22.18
N LEU A 396 -5.76 6.85 22.04
CA LEU A 396 -7.17 6.55 21.93
C LEU A 396 -7.53 6.05 20.52
N THR A 397 -8.69 5.40 20.39
CA THR A 397 -9.12 4.85 19.11
C THR A 397 -9.37 5.94 18.07
N LEU A 398 -8.91 5.67 16.84
CA LEU A 398 -9.19 6.49 15.67
C LEU A 398 -10.47 6.06 14.93
N GLY A 399 -11.14 4.99 15.37
CA GLY A 399 -12.29 4.37 14.70
C GLY A 399 -11.93 3.20 13.77
N ALA A 400 -12.88 2.28 13.58
CA ALA A 400 -12.69 1.07 12.77
C ALA A 400 -12.47 1.35 11.28
N ASP A 401 -13.08 2.42 10.76
CA ASP A 401 -12.93 2.98 9.42
C ASP A 401 -11.55 3.57 9.12
N ILE A 402 -10.59 3.57 10.04
CA ILE A 402 -9.19 3.92 9.73
C ILE A 402 -8.23 2.73 9.79
N ILE A 403 -8.72 1.56 10.23
CA ILE A 403 -7.89 0.37 10.39
C ILE A 403 -7.61 -0.23 9.01
N PRO A 404 -6.34 -0.57 8.68
CA PRO A 404 -5.96 -1.26 7.44
C PRO A 404 -6.78 -2.51 7.14
N GLN A 405 -7.47 -2.46 6.00
CA GLN A 405 -8.26 -3.54 5.44
C GLN A 405 -7.49 -4.35 4.39
N ASP A 406 -6.35 -3.85 3.91
CA ASP A 406 -5.43 -4.56 3.02
C ASP A 406 -3.96 -4.11 3.24
N ALA A 407 -3.04 -4.75 2.50
CA ALA A 407 -1.60 -4.48 2.57
C ALA A 407 -1.19 -3.11 2.01
N ILE A 408 -1.97 -2.53 1.08
CA ILE A 408 -1.69 -1.19 0.54
C ILE A 408 -2.01 -0.15 1.61
N GLU A 409 -3.14 -0.35 2.30
CA GLU A 409 -3.54 0.47 3.44
C GLU A 409 -2.63 0.30 4.67
N ASP A 410 -1.88 -0.79 4.76
CA ASP A 410 -0.85 -0.99 5.80
C ASP A 410 0.29 0.01 5.67
N ASN A 411 0.49 0.63 4.50
CA ASN A 411 1.48 1.70 4.32
C ASN A 411 1.28 2.84 5.32
N ARG A 412 0.08 3.07 5.85
CA ARG A 412 -0.17 4.12 6.85
C ARG A 412 0.38 3.82 8.26
N LYS A 413 0.83 2.57 8.53
CA LYS A 413 1.23 2.12 9.87
C LYS A 413 2.42 2.90 10.43
N CYS A 414 3.42 3.23 9.62
CA CYS A 414 4.65 3.88 10.08
C CYS A 414 4.36 5.29 10.64
N ALA A 415 3.70 6.16 9.87
CA ALA A 415 3.29 7.49 10.32
C ALA A 415 2.44 7.45 11.59
N ARG A 416 1.46 6.55 11.65
CA ARG A 416 0.64 6.37 12.86
C ARG A 416 1.47 5.94 14.07
N LYS A 417 2.32 4.91 13.91
CA LYS A 417 3.17 4.37 14.98
C LYS A 417 4.17 5.42 15.47
N TYR A 418 4.76 6.19 14.57
CA TYR A 418 5.65 7.31 14.91
C TYR A 418 4.95 8.31 15.82
N ILE A 419 3.77 8.80 15.41
CA ILE A 419 3.01 9.80 16.18
C ILE A 419 2.61 9.25 17.55
N ARG A 420 2.10 8.01 17.60
CA ARG A 420 1.72 7.34 18.85
C ARG A 420 2.90 7.15 19.81
N ASN A 421 4.09 6.84 19.26
CA ASN A 421 5.27 6.51 20.05
C ASN A 421 6.10 7.74 20.45
N MET A 422 5.64 8.97 20.15
CA MET A 422 6.35 10.18 20.57
C MET A 422 6.47 10.22 22.10
N SER A 423 7.69 10.49 22.59
CA SER A 423 7.92 10.63 24.03
C SER A 423 7.21 11.87 24.58
N GLY A 424 6.90 11.88 25.87
CA GLY A 424 6.29 13.04 26.52
C GLY A 424 7.12 14.32 26.38
N VAL A 425 8.44 14.18 26.42
CA VAL A 425 9.39 15.29 26.22
C VAL A 425 9.30 15.84 24.79
N GLU A 426 9.18 14.98 23.79
CA GLU A 426 9.04 15.41 22.40
C GLU A 426 7.68 16.09 22.14
N VAL A 427 6.60 15.57 22.73
CA VAL A 427 5.27 16.21 22.69
C VAL A 427 5.33 17.61 23.30
N GLU A 428 5.92 17.77 24.49
CA GLU A 428 6.09 19.06 25.15
C GLU A 428 6.90 20.03 24.29
N LYS A 429 8.06 19.59 23.81
CA LYS A 429 8.95 20.39 22.95
C LYS A 429 8.26 20.88 21.68
N ARG A 430 7.46 20.02 21.03
CA ARG A 430 6.72 20.38 19.81
C ARG A 430 5.58 21.36 20.10
N LEU A 431 4.78 21.12 21.15
CA LEU A 431 3.69 22.01 21.54
C LEU A 431 4.19 23.41 21.94
N GLU A 432 5.36 23.51 22.59
CA GLU A 432 5.94 24.80 23.00
C GLU A 432 6.22 25.72 21.80
N ARG A 433 6.47 25.17 20.60
CA ARG A 433 6.65 25.96 19.37
C ARG A 433 5.39 26.72 18.95
N TYR A 434 4.23 26.27 19.43
CA TYR A 434 2.92 26.87 19.17
C TYR A 434 2.39 27.64 20.38
N ALA A 435 3.16 27.77 21.46
CA ALA A 435 2.72 28.41 22.70
C ALA A 435 2.23 29.86 22.47
N GLN A 436 2.88 30.60 21.56
CA GLN A 436 2.44 31.95 21.18
C GLN A 436 1.11 31.94 20.41
N ASP A 437 0.93 31.01 19.47
CA ASP A 437 -0.29 30.93 18.67
C ASP A 437 -1.50 30.50 19.50
N LEU A 438 -1.26 29.62 20.48
CA LEU A 438 -2.25 29.30 21.49
C LEU A 438 -2.55 30.56 22.31
N SER A 439 -1.52 31.33 22.72
CA SER A 439 -1.66 32.33 23.77
C SER A 439 -2.01 33.76 23.39
N ASN A 440 -1.73 34.15 22.15
CA ASN A 440 -1.91 35.52 21.71
C ASN A 440 -3.37 35.82 21.28
N THR A 441 -4.18 34.78 21.05
CA THR A 441 -5.58 34.94 20.62
C THR A 441 -6.50 34.02 21.41
N PHE A 442 -7.58 34.60 21.95
CA PHE A 442 -8.60 33.83 22.67
C PHE A 442 -9.21 32.76 21.76
N HIS A 443 -9.40 31.56 22.29
CA HIS A 443 -10.15 30.52 21.61
C HIS A 443 -11.61 30.93 21.44
N SER A 444 -12.18 30.63 20.29
CA SER A 444 -13.55 30.93 19.92
C SER A 444 -14.17 29.77 19.15
N TYR A 445 -15.50 29.81 18.96
CA TYR A 445 -16.17 28.86 18.05
C TYR A 445 -15.63 28.94 16.61
N GLY A 446 -15.00 30.05 16.20
CA GLY A 446 -14.36 30.19 14.89
C GLY A 446 -13.09 29.35 14.72
N ASP A 447 -12.49 28.87 15.82
CA ASP A 447 -11.37 27.93 15.78
C ASP A 447 -11.81 26.50 15.44
N LEU A 448 -13.13 26.21 15.49
CA LEU A 448 -13.67 24.92 15.10
C LEU A 448 -13.82 24.84 13.58
N ILE A 449 -12.89 24.14 12.93
CA ILE A 449 -12.75 24.10 11.48
C ILE A 449 -13.81 23.17 10.86
N PRO A 450 -14.53 23.59 9.80
CA PRO A 450 -15.41 22.72 9.03
C PRO A 450 -14.69 21.49 8.44
N THR A 451 -15.36 20.33 8.39
CA THR A 451 -14.74 19.07 7.95
C THR A 451 -14.22 19.10 6.51
N LYS A 452 -14.88 19.84 5.62
CA LYS A 452 -14.40 20.08 4.25
C LYS A 452 -13.06 20.80 4.21
N ILE A 453 -12.85 21.76 5.12
CA ILE A 453 -11.58 22.49 5.24
C ILE A 453 -10.52 21.56 5.85
N LEU A 454 -10.87 20.74 6.84
CA LEU A 454 -9.96 19.72 7.37
C LEU A 454 -9.50 18.73 6.29
N GLN A 455 -10.40 18.30 5.38
CA GLN A 455 -10.02 17.45 4.25
C GLN A 455 -9.10 18.18 3.26
N SER A 456 -9.38 19.44 2.95
CA SER A 456 -8.49 20.25 2.09
C SER A 456 -7.10 20.44 2.72
N MET A 457 -7.03 20.64 4.04
CA MET A 457 -5.76 20.67 4.79
C MET A 457 -5.04 19.32 4.71
N ALA A 458 -5.76 18.21 4.86
CA ALA A 458 -5.21 16.87 4.69
C ALA A 458 -4.60 16.68 3.29
N THR A 459 -5.34 17.02 2.22
CA THR A 459 -4.81 16.98 0.84
C THR A 459 -3.57 17.86 0.66
N THR A 460 -3.49 19.01 1.33
CA THR A 460 -2.29 19.87 1.26
C THR A 460 -1.07 19.21 1.91
N ILE A 461 -1.26 18.54 3.04
CA ILE A 461 -0.18 17.80 3.73
C ILE A 461 0.23 16.57 2.91
N GLU A 462 -0.73 15.86 2.31
CA GLU A 462 -0.50 14.75 1.38
C GLU A 462 0.38 15.20 0.22
N LEU A 463 -0.03 16.26 -0.50
CA LEU A 463 0.72 16.79 -1.64
C LEU A 463 2.13 17.19 -1.23
N GLY A 464 2.29 17.90 -0.11
CA GLY A 464 3.62 18.29 0.37
C GLY A 464 4.54 17.11 0.70
N ALA A 465 3.99 16.00 1.19
CA ALA A 465 4.75 14.78 1.47
C ALA A 465 5.08 13.99 0.18
N VAL A 466 4.15 13.93 -0.77
CA VAL A 466 4.37 13.34 -2.10
C VAL A 466 5.44 14.13 -2.87
N GLU A 467 5.33 15.45 -2.90
CA GLU A 467 6.30 16.34 -3.53
C GLU A 467 7.69 16.19 -2.88
N ALA A 468 7.77 16.12 -1.55
CA ALA A 468 9.04 15.85 -0.88
C ALA A 468 9.61 14.48 -1.30
N THR A 469 8.79 13.42 -1.32
CA THR A 469 9.25 12.10 -1.78
C THR A 469 9.74 12.13 -3.23
N ALA A 470 8.99 12.78 -4.13
CA ALA A 470 9.31 12.90 -5.55
C ALA A 470 10.59 13.72 -5.81
N ASN A 471 10.88 14.70 -4.95
CA ASN A 471 12.10 15.51 -5.03
C ASN A 471 13.33 14.84 -4.38
N GLY A 472 13.26 13.56 -4.03
CA GLY A 472 14.41 12.77 -3.56
C GLY A 472 14.78 13.02 -2.09
N PHE A 473 13.84 13.49 -1.27
CA PHE A 473 14.03 13.61 0.16
C PHE A 473 13.99 12.21 0.82
N ILE A 474 14.96 11.92 1.70
CA ILE A 474 15.11 10.61 2.34
C ILE A 474 14.68 10.67 3.82
N ASP A 475 13.88 9.71 4.25
CA ASP A 475 13.47 9.53 5.65
C ASP A 475 13.75 8.09 6.12
N GLU A 476 14.70 7.96 7.04
CA GLU A 476 15.11 6.69 7.66
C GLU A 476 13.99 6.05 8.50
N THR A 477 12.94 6.81 8.86
CA THR A 477 11.84 6.33 9.71
C THR A 477 10.61 5.86 8.94
N CYS A 478 10.65 5.89 7.60
CA CYS A 478 9.54 5.54 6.69
C CYS A 478 8.26 6.38 6.90
N VAL A 479 8.30 7.46 7.69
CA VAL A 479 7.17 8.33 7.96
C VAL A 479 6.83 9.15 6.71
N LEU A 480 7.82 9.68 5.99
CA LEU A 480 7.59 10.48 4.78
C LEU A 480 6.75 9.73 3.74
N ILE A 481 7.08 8.46 3.51
CA ILE A 481 6.43 7.60 2.50
C ILE A 481 5.05 7.13 2.99
N SER A 482 4.85 7.00 4.30
CA SER A 482 3.57 6.57 4.89
C SER A 482 2.57 7.72 5.14
N LEU A 483 3.07 8.96 5.24
CA LEU A 483 2.27 10.14 5.58
C LEU A 483 1.14 10.42 4.59
N PRO A 484 1.34 10.37 3.25
CA PRO A 484 0.27 10.64 2.28
C PRO A 484 -0.94 9.73 2.48
N SER A 485 -0.72 8.41 2.52
CA SER A 485 -1.78 7.42 2.73
C SER A 485 -2.51 7.63 4.05
N PHE A 486 -1.78 7.94 5.12
CA PHE A 486 -2.37 8.14 6.44
C PHE A 486 -3.22 9.41 6.51
N VAL A 487 -2.73 10.52 5.97
CA VAL A 487 -3.40 11.81 6.00
C VAL A 487 -4.64 11.82 5.12
N VAL A 488 -4.58 11.18 3.95
CA VAL A 488 -5.77 10.98 3.09
C VAL A 488 -6.86 10.24 3.86
N ALA A 489 -6.51 9.13 4.51
CA ALA A 489 -7.45 8.35 5.30
C ALA A 489 -8.07 9.19 6.44
N LEU A 490 -7.27 10.00 7.14
CA LEU A 490 -7.77 10.93 8.17
C LEU A 490 -8.72 11.98 7.58
N GLY A 491 -8.36 12.60 6.46
CA GLY A 491 -9.16 13.62 5.80
C GLY A 491 -10.51 13.08 5.30
N GLN A 492 -10.49 11.88 4.70
CA GLN A 492 -11.70 11.16 4.28
C GLN A 492 -12.56 10.77 5.49
N ALA A 493 -11.97 10.22 6.54
CA ALA A 493 -12.69 9.84 7.76
C ALA A 493 -13.28 11.06 8.49
N LEU A 494 -12.62 12.22 8.41
CA LEU A 494 -13.12 13.48 8.96
C LEU A 494 -14.23 14.12 8.12
N ASN A 495 -14.22 13.97 6.79
CA ASN A 495 -15.24 14.55 5.89
C ASN A 495 -16.22 13.53 5.30
N GLY A 496 -16.21 12.29 5.82
CA GLY A 496 -17.15 11.24 5.42
C GLY A 496 -18.60 11.53 5.84
N PRO A 497 -19.52 10.58 5.59
CA PRO A 497 -20.93 10.70 5.96
C PRO A 497 -21.12 11.14 7.41
N LYS A 498 -22.11 11.99 7.65
CA LYS A 498 -22.42 12.51 9.00
C LYS A 498 -23.60 11.79 9.60
N ALA A 499 -23.57 11.58 10.93
CA ALA A 499 -24.65 10.90 11.64
C ALA A 499 -26.01 11.57 11.36
N ALA A 500 -26.05 12.91 11.33
CA ALA A 500 -27.25 13.68 11.02
C ALA A 500 -27.73 13.59 9.56
N GLN A 501 -26.89 13.10 8.64
CA GLN A 501 -27.29 12.86 7.23
C GLN A 501 -27.91 11.46 7.05
N MET A 502 -27.62 10.52 7.95
CA MET A 502 -28.02 9.11 7.81
C MET A 502 -29.12 8.70 8.80
N GLU A 503 -29.24 9.39 9.93
CA GLU A 503 -30.21 9.10 10.98
C GLU A 503 -31.03 10.35 11.31
N SER A 504 -32.35 10.20 11.46
CA SER A 504 -33.25 11.30 11.85
C SER A 504 -32.99 11.78 13.28
N THR A 505 -32.46 10.92 14.15
CA THR A 505 -32.04 11.21 15.52
C THR A 505 -30.68 10.57 15.79
N PRO A 506 -29.56 11.24 15.46
CA PRO A 506 -28.23 10.66 15.60
C PRO A 506 -27.90 10.41 17.08
N GLN A 507 -27.55 9.17 17.42
CA GLN A 507 -27.07 8.83 18.76
C GLN A 507 -25.57 9.15 18.84
N ILE A 508 -25.21 10.22 19.55
CA ILE A 508 -23.82 10.67 19.72
C ILE A 508 -23.47 10.57 21.21
N ASP A 509 -22.38 9.87 21.53
CA ASP A 509 -21.87 9.79 22.91
C ASP A 509 -20.40 10.24 23.00
N GLY A 510 -19.82 10.17 24.21
CA GLY A 510 -18.45 10.61 24.48
C GLY A 510 -17.37 9.91 23.64
N LEU A 511 -17.57 8.65 23.24
CA LEU A 511 -16.63 7.94 22.39
C LEU A 511 -16.63 8.52 20.96
N ASP A 512 -17.78 8.93 20.45
CA ASP A 512 -17.88 9.55 19.12
C ASP A 512 -17.14 10.90 19.10
N LEU A 513 -17.31 11.70 20.15
CA LEU A 513 -16.58 12.97 20.34
C LEU A 513 -15.07 12.75 20.44
N GLN A 514 -14.66 11.72 21.19
CA GLN A 514 -13.26 11.34 21.39
C GLN A 514 -12.61 10.84 20.08
N ILE A 515 -13.29 10.06 19.26
CA ILE A 515 -12.78 9.61 17.95
C ILE A 515 -12.50 10.83 17.05
N TYR A 516 -13.46 11.75 16.95
CA TYR A 516 -13.27 12.98 16.17
C TYR A 516 -12.09 13.81 16.67
N ARG A 517 -12.02 14.06 17.98
CA ARG A 517 -10.92 14.77 18.63
C ARG A 517 -9.56 14.14 18.32
N THR A 518 -9.48 12.82 18.45
CA THR A 518 -8.24 12.06 18.22
C THR A 518 -7.78 12.17 16.77
N ARG A 519 -8.70 12.07 15.80
CA ARG A 519 -8.38 12.29 14.37
C ARG A 519 -7.84 13.69 14.10
N CYS A 520 -8.43 14.72 14.70
CA CYS A 520 -7.94 16.09 14.58
C CYS A 520 -6.53 16.26 15.15
N LEU A 521 -6.23 15.64 16.29
CA LEU A 521 -4.90 15.66 16.89
C LEU A 521 -3.86 14.98 16.00
N TYR A 522 -4.19 13.82 15.43
CA TYR A 522 -3.32 13.13 14.48
C TYR A 522 -3.06 13.96 13.23
N LEU A 523 -4.08 14.63 12.67
CA LEU A 523 -3.91 15.51 11.53
C LEU A 523 -2.98 16.70 11.84
N PHE A 524 -3.07 17.27 13.04
CA PHE A 524 -2.11 18.26 13.53
C PHE A 524 -0.68 17.69 13.56
N TRP A 525 -0.50 16.50 14.14
CA TRP A 525 0.83 15.88 14.24
C TRP A 525 1.43 15.56 12.87
N CYS A 526 0.62 15.19 11.88
CA CYS A 526 1.10 15.02 10.51
C CYS A 526 1.63 16.33 9.92
N ALA A 527 0.94 17.46 10.13
CA ALA A 527 1.38 18.77 9.67
C ALA A 527 2.66 19.24 10.39
N ASP A 528 2.73 19.09 11.72
CA ASP A 528 3.93 19.42 12.51
C ASP A 528 5.12 18.54 12.13
N TRP A 529 4.91 17.24 11.92
CA TRP A 529 5.97 16.33 11.51
C TRP A 529 6.57 16.74 10.16
N LEU A 530 5.74 16.99 9.13
CA LEU A 530 6.23 17.38 7.81
C LEU A 530 6.94 18.74 7.87
N LEU A 531 6.43 19.68 8.66
CA LEU A 531 7.09 20.96 8.92
C LEU A 531 8.48 20.78 9.51
N GLU A 532 8.64 19.90 10.51
CA GLU A 532 9.93 19.66 11.15
C GLU A 532 10.88 18.91 10.22
N TYR A 533 10.39 17.89 9.53
CA TYR A 533 11.16 17.13 8.57
C TYR A 533 11.79 18.06 7.52
N LEU A 534 11.01 18.96 6.92
CA LEU A 534 11.48 19.93 5.93
C LEU A 534 12.49 20.97 6.49
N ARG A 535 12.69 21.06 7.81
CA ARG A 535 13.76 21.90 8.40
C ARG A 535 15.11 21.20 8.44
N THR A 536 15.10 19.89 8.67
CA THR A 536 16.30 19.08 8.90
C THR A 536 16.57 18.09 7.77
N ALA A 537 15.75 18.16 6.72
CA ALA A 537 15.76 17.26 5.60
C ALA A 537 17.13 17.18 4.93
N LYS A 538 17.60 15.96 4.71
CA LYS A 538 18.78 15.66 3.91
C LYS A 538 18.31 15.33 2.48
N GLN A 539 18.93 15.96 1.49
CA GLN A 539 18.71 15.64 0.08
C GLN A 539 19.44 14.33 -0.27
N GLY A 540 18.79 13.43 -1.01
CA GLY A 540 19.34 12.16 -1.45
C GLY A 540 20.29 12.25 -2.66
N PHE A 541 20.58 11.11 -3.30
CA PHE A 541 21.59 10.97 -4.36
C PHE A 541 21.22 11.60 -5.73
N CYS A 542 19.99 12.09 -5.90
CA CYS A 542 19.54 12.81 -7.11
C CYS A 542 18.58 13.94 -6.72
N PRO A 543 19.06 15.04 -6.12
CA PRO A 543 18.19 16.18 -5.85
C PRO A 543 17.84 16.83 -7.18
N MET A 544 16.55 16.93 -7.49
CA MET A 544 16.11 18.07 -8.29
C MET A 544 16.45 19.34 -7.50
N GLU A 545 16.97 20.37 -8.15
CA GLU A 545 17.16 21.68 -7.51
C GLU A 545 15.80 22.24 -7.11
N VAL A 546 15.32 21.89 -5.91
CA VAL A 546 14.14 22.51 -5.34
C VAL A 546 14.56 23.88 -4.85
N GLU A 547 13.98 24.93 -5.43
CA GLU A 547 14.25 26.30 -5.01
C GLU A 547 14.00 26.45 -3.50
N ALA A 548 15.02 26.94 -2.77
CA ALA A 548 14.91 27.18 -1.33
C ALA A 548 13.70 28.07 -0.96
N VAL A 549 13.28 28.93 -1.90
CA VAL A 549 12.09 29.79 -1.80
C VAL A 549 10.80 28.96 -1.71
N TYR A 550 10.67 27.90 -2.50
CA TYR A 550 9.52 27.01 -2.50
C TYR A 550 9.43 26.23 -1.17
N ILE A 551 10.53 25.67 -0.68
CA ILE A 551 10.57 24.97 0.62
C ILE A 551 10.20 25.94 1.75
N ALA A 552 10.69 27.18 1.70
CA ALA A 552 10.32 28.21 2.69
C ALA A 552 8.82 28.56 2.64
N TYR A 553 8.23 28.62 1.45
CA TYR A 553 6.80 28.84 1.24
C TYR A 553 5.96 27.68 1.82
N VAL A 554 6.30 26.44 1.48
CA VAL A 554 5.61 25.23 2.00
C VAL A 554 5.71 25.18 3.52
N ARG A 555 6.88 25.42 4.09
CA ARG A 555 7.09 25.47 5.55
C ARG A 555 6.24 26.55 6.22
N ARG A 556 6.10 27.73 5.61
CA ARG A 556 5.25 28.80 6.15
C ARG A 556 3.78 28.37 6.17
N ASN A 557 3.30 27.75 5.10
CA ASN A 557 1.93 27.26 5.01
C ASN A 557 1.66 26.13 6.01
N LEU A 558 2.57 25.16 6.13
CA LEU A 558 2.47 24.08 7.11
C LEU A 558 2.47 24.60 8.54
N LYS A 559 3.27 25.62 8.88
CA LYS A 559 3.24 26.25 10.21
C LYS A 559 1.87 26.86 10.52
N LEU A 560 1.32 27.64 9.60
CA LEU A 560 -0.01 28.24 9.76
C LEU A 560 -1.11 27.19 9.87
N MET A 561 -1.00 26.11 9.09
CA MET A 561 -1.95 25.01 9.11
C MET A 561 -1.89 24.22 10.42
N ALA A 562 -0.69 23.81 10.86
CA ALA A 562 -0.49 23.11 12.12
C ALA A 562 -1.02 23.94 13.31
N SER A 563 -0.77 25.25 13.30
CA SER A 563 -1.30 26.18 14.28
C SER A 563 -2.84 26.17 14.34
N LYS A 564 -3.50 26.26 13.17
CA LYS A 564 -4.97 26.18 13.07
C LYS A 564 -5.52 24.81 13.50
N LEU A 565 -4.88 23.71 13.09
CA LEU A 565 -5.28 22.35 13.46
C LEU A 565 -5.16 22.12 14.97
N LEU A 566 -4.09 22.63 15.59
CA LEU A 566 -3.91 22.56 17.03
C LEU A 566 -5.00 23.37 17.77
N ARG A 567 -5.27 24.60 17.32
CA ARG A 567 -6.36 25.42 17.88
C ARG A 567 -7.72 24.75 17.72
N ASN A 568 -7.97 24.07 16.60
CA ASN A 568 -9.19 23.28 16.40
C ASN A 568 -9.34 22.15 17.41
N TRP A 569 -8.29 21.37 17.65
CA TRP A 569 -8.30 20.31 18.67
C TRP A 569 -8.56 20.85 20.08
N VAL A 570 -7.90 21.97 20.44
CA VAL A 570 -8.12 22.64 21.74
C VAL A 570 -9.55 23.18 21.86
N ALA A 571 -10.04 23.88 20.84
CA ALA A 571 -11.38 24.44 20.80
C ALA A 571 -12.46 23.36 20.92
N TRP A 572 -12.24 22.19 20.32
CA TRP A 572 -13.13 21.04 20.47
C TRP A 572 -13.24 20.60 21.94
N GLY A 573 -12.10 20.39 22.62
CA GLY A 573 -12.09 20.04 24.04
C GLY A 573 -12.68 21.13 24.95
N MET A 574 -12.48 22.41 24.61
CA MET A 574 -12.99 23.53 25.41
C MET A 574 -14.49 23.80 25.24
N PHE A 575 -15.02 23.65 24.03
CA PHE A 575 -16.37 24.12 23.70
C PHE A 575 -17.39 23.01 23.51
N VAL A 576 -16.98 21.83 23.04
CA VAL A 576 -17.91 20.74 22.70
C VAL A 576 -17.99 19.73 23.83
N GLU A 577 -16.84 19.24 24.31
CA GLU A 577 -16.82 18.19 25.32
C GLU A 577 -17.24 18.68 26.71
N THR A 578 -17.06 19.98 26.99
CA THR A 578 -17.58 20.62 28.22
C THR A 578 -19.10 20.70 28.28
N ILE A 579 -19.80 20.57 27.15
CA ILE A 579 -21.27 20.56 27.06
C ILE A 579 -21.83 19.14 27.27
N SER A 580 -21.04 18.11 26.94
CA SER A 580 -21.48 16.70 27.01
C SER A 580 -21.15 16.01 28.35
N GLY A 581 -20.42 16.69 29.24
CA GLY A 581 -20.06 16.23 30.58
C GLY A 581 -20.83 16.91 31.73
N ALA A 582 -21.84 17.71 31.40
CA ALA A 582 -22.86 18.23 32.33
C ALA A 582 -24.17 17.47 32.10
#